data_AF-A0AAJ6V924-F1
#
_entry.id   AF-A0AAJ6V924-F1
#
_cell.length_a   1.000
_cell.length_b   1.000
_cell.length_c   1.000
_cell.angle_alpha   90.00
_cell.angle_beta   90.00
_cell.angle_gamma   90.00
#
_symmetry.space_group_name_H-M   'P 1'
#
loop_
_entity.id
_entity.type
_entity.pdbx_description
1 polymer ?
#
loop_
_entity_poly.entity_id
_entity_poly.type
_entity_poly.pdbx_seq_one_letter_code
_entity_poly.pdbx_strand_id
1 'polypeptide(L)'
;MHLLIKEFIKDYLYWYAHKQLFIPSESMVERVVGSTFSASNVYEVGNNNSNPYKNMVMDVIRMNEGNNHQPPVLLDLDYAAGDPNPTNANKVYSSNLRVMYKQMVSGAAKPTLFFGKPYRAGDDSRPGAGTIENSPHNNIHRWAGDPTQENTEDMGNFYSAARDPIFFCHHSNVDRMWTIWKTIPGGIRRDISDPDWLNSEFLFYNENAELVRCKVRDCLDNRRLRYTYQNVEIPWLKSKPIPRRLGKKAAETKTALTPITAFPLVLDKTIVTVVSRPKKSRSRKEKEEEDEVLVIEGIEYDKGKFVKFDVFINDDLEMPSKPENTEFAGSFVNVSHKHAKKSKTRLILGITELLEDLETDDDDSIVVALVPRSNSVSDPVVISGVKIEFVKE
;
A
#
# COMPACT_ATOMS: atom_id res chain seq x y z
N MET A 1 14.22 -1.39 4.38
CA MET A 1 14.15 -1.69 2.92
C MET A 1 15.37 -1.17 2.18
N HIS A 2 15.74 0.13 2.29
CA HIS A 2 17.03 0.67 1.78
C HIS A 2 18.24 -0.23 2.10
N LEU A 3 18.33 -0.72 3.35
CA LEU A 3 19.40 -1.64 3.79
C LEU A 3 19.33 -3.02 3.10
N LEU A 4 18.13 -3.57 2.96
CA LEU A 4 17.87 -4.85 2.31
C LEU A 4 18.21 -4.81 0.81
N ILE A 5 17.86 -3.71 0.15
CA ILE A 5 18.10 -3.49 -1.28
C ILE A 5 19.58 -3.25 -1.56
N LYS A 6 20.29 -2.49 -0.72
CA LYS A 6 21.73 -2.24 -0.89
C LYS A 6 22.55 -3.53 -0.84
N GLU A 7 22.33 -4.38 0.16
CA GLU A 7 23.06 -5.64 0.29
C GLU A 7 22.68 -6.61 -0.85
N PHE A 8 21.40 -6.68 -1.25
CA PHE A 8 20.97 -7.45 -2.43
C PHE A 8 21.61 -6.97 -3.74
N ILE A 9 21.65 -5.65 -3.98
CA ILE A 9 22.25 -5.03 -5.18
C ILE A 9 23.76 -5.31 -5.26
N LYS A 10 24.46 -5.36 -4.13
CA LYS A 10 25.89 -5.66 -4.08
C LYS A 10 26.19 -7.12 -4.41
N ASP A 11 25.42 -8.06 -3.86
CA ASP A 11 25.66 -9.51 -4.00
C ASP A 11 25.14 -10.08 -5.33
N TYR A 12 24.06 -9.50 -5.86
CA TYR A 12 23.39 -9.95 -7.07
C TYR A 12 23.50 -8.91 -8.19
N LEU A 13 24.74 -8.51 -8.54
CA LEU A 13 25.10 -7.66 -9.70
C LEU A 13 24.54 -8.13 -11.07
N TYR A 14 23.84 -9.26 -11.12
CA TYR A 14 23.28 -9.89 -12.32
C TYR A 14 21.76 -9.69 -12.50
N TRP A 15 21.03 -9.21 -11.49
CA TRP A 15 19.56 -9.13 -11.56
C TRP A 15 19.07 -7.68 -11.46
N TYR A 16 19.12 -6.96 -12.58
CA TYR A 16 18.46 -5.66 -12.71
C TYR A 16 17.35 -5.70 -13.76
N ALA A 17 16.10 -5.80 -13.28
CA ALA A 17 14.91 -5.56 -14.09
C ALA A 17 14.72 -4.04 -14.29
N HIS A 18 15.49 -3.45 -15.22
CA HIS A 18 15.26 -2.09 -15.72
C HIS A 18 14.78 -2.14 -17.17
N LYS A 19 13.45 -2.16 -17.38
CA LYS A 19 12.76 -1.44 -18.47
C LYS A 19 11.23 -1.60 -18.51
N GLN A 20 10.60 -2.56 -17.85
CA GLN A 20 9.19 -2.90 -18.12
C GLN A 20 8.15 -2.52 -17.06
N LEU A 21 8.54 -1.87 -15.97
CA LEU A 21 7.55 -1.43 -14.99
C LEU A 21 6.70 -0.23 -15.47
N PHE A 22 7.19 0.71 -16.30
CA PHE A 22 6.37 1.89 -16.70
C PHE A 22 6.87 2.69 -17.94
N ILE A 23 7.42 2.10 -19.02
CA ILE A 23 7.84 2.90 -20.21
C ILE A 23 7.52 2.20 -21.54
N PRO A 24 7.12 2.97 -22.59
CA PRO A 24 6.92 2.47 -23.95
C PRO A 24 8.19 2.04 -24.70
N SER A 25 8.10 0.95 -25.48
CA SER A 25 9.19 0.41 -26.32
C SER A 25 9.34 1.13 -27.67
N GLU A 26 10.57 1.46 -28.06
CA GLU A 26 11.02 1.50 -29.47
C GLU A 26 12.41 0.86 -29.59
N SER A 27 12.69 0.30 -30.77
CA SER A 27 13.68 -0.74 -31.13
C SER A 27 15.16 -0.31 -31.14
N MET A 28 16.10 -1.29 -31.09
CA MET A 28 17.24 -1.46 -32.03
C MET A 28 18.37 -2.40 -31.55
N VAL A 29 18.74 -3.32 -32.46
CA VAL A 29 20.05 -3.83 -32.96
C VAL A 29 21.29 -3.86 -32.04
N GLU A 30 21.88 -5.06 -32.00
CA GLU A 30 23.07 -5.52 -31.29
C GLU A 30 24.40 -4.84 -31.71
N ARG A 31 25.18 -4.36 -30.73
CA ARG A 31 26.63 -4.18 -30.86
C ARG A 31 27.31 -4.31 -29.49
N VAL A 32 28.10 -5.38 -29.33
CA VAL A 32 28.89 -5.65 -28.13
C VAL A 32 30.10 -4.72 -28.07
N VAL A 33 30.22 -3.93 -27.01
CA VAL A 33 31.48 -3.25 -26.65
C VAL A 33 31.69 -3.41 -25.14
N GLY A 34 32.77 -4.09 -24.76
CA GLY A 34 33.09 -4.42 -23.36
C GLY A 34 33.28 -3.19 -22.47
N SER A 35 32.80 -3.29 -21.23
CA SER A 35 32.97 -2.30 -20.16
C SER A 35 33.43 -2.97 -18.87
N THR A 36 34.48 -2.42 -18.27
CA THR A 36 35.08 -2.82 -16.98
C THR A 36 34.38 -2.21 -15.75
N PHE A 37 33.21 -1.59 -15.95
CA PHE A 37 32.24 -1.33 -14.89
C PHE A 37 30.97 -2.10 -15.23
N SER A 38 30.53 -2.95 -14.30
CA SER A 38 29.46 -3.94 -14.41
C SER A 38 28.23 -3.43 -15.16
N ALA A 39 28.17 -3.72 -16.46
CA ALA A 39 27.01 -3.60 -17.31
C ALA A 39 27.21 -4.55 -18.50
N SER A 40 26.50 -5.68 -18.54
CA SER A 40 26.37 -6.66 -19.66
C SER A 40 25.71 -7.94 -19.12
N ASN A 41 24.70 -8.63 -19.68
CA ASN A 41 23.96 -8.61 -20.95
C ASN A 41 22.58 -9.28 -20.72
N VAL A 42 21.55 -8.93 -21.50
CA VAL A 42 20.29 -9.72 -21.60
C VAL A 42 20.10 -10.13 -23.06
N TYR A 43 19.74 -11.40 -23.28
CA TYR A 43 19.40 -11.98 -24.58
C TYR A 43 17.98 -11.59 -25.00
N GLU A 44 17.82 -11.16 -26.25
CA GLU A 44 16.55 -10.78 -26.87
C GLU A 44 16.05 -11.95 -27.75
N VAL A 45 14.87 -12.50 -27.46
CA VAL A 45 14.15 -13.36 -28.41
C VAL A 45 13.07 -12.50 -29.06
N GLY A 46 13.29 -12.15 -30.32
CA GLY A 46 12.44 -11.24 -31.07
C GLY A 46 11.09 -11.85 -31.47
N ASN A 47 10.11 -10.96 -31.73
CA ASN A 47 9.37 -10.99 -32.99
C ASN A 47 8.69 -9.64 -33.29
N ASN A 48 8.50 -9.45 -34.58
CA ASN A 48 8.00 -8.30 -35.33
C ASN A 48 6.59 -7.83 -34.94
N ASN A 49 6.43 -6.50 -35.00
CA ASN A 49 5.23 -5.73 -35.36
C ASN A 49 3.88 -6.43 -35.21
N SER A 50 3.18 -6.10 -34.12
CA SER A 50 1.80 -5.56 -34.08
C SER A 50 1.18 -5.81 -32.69
N ASN A 51 1.68 -5.12 -31.64
CA ASN A 51 0.97 -5.13 -30.35
C ASN A 51 1.16 -3.82 -29.56
N PRO A 52 0.08 -3.04 -29.29
CA PRO A 52 0.17 -1.68 -28.75
C PRO A 52 0.28 -1.53 -27.22
N TYR A 53 0.66 -2.54 -26.44
CA TYR A 53 0.60 -2.46 -24.97
C TYR A 53 1.90 -2.01 -24.30
N LYS A 54 1.87 -0.74 -23.86
CA LYS A 54 2.83 -0.01 -23.03
C LYS A 54 2.38 -0.06 -21.55
N ASN A 55 3.32 -0.23 -20.60
CA ASN A 55 3.24 -0.06 -19.12
C ASN A 55 2.89 -1.27 -18.21
N MET A 56 3.57 -1.35 -17.05
CA MET A 56 3.38 -2.26 -15.89
C MET A 56 3.46 -3.76 -16.10
N VAL A 57 4.49 -4.23 -16.81
CA VAL A 57 4.76 -5.66 -16.88
C VAL A 57 5.91 -6.01 -15.92
N MET A 58 5.59 -6.80 -14.89
CA MET A 58 6.60 -7.52 -14.11
C MET A 58 7.04 -8.75 -14.91
N ASP A 59 7.91 -8.55 -15.89
CA ASP A 59 8.52 -9.63 -16.67
C ASP A 59 9.81 -10.09 -15.99
N VAL A 60 9.65 -10.90 -14.94
CA VAL A 60 10.65 -11.89 -14.57
C VAL A 60 9.94 -13.23 -14.72
N ILE A 61 10.57 -14.18 -15.42
CA ILE A 61 10.06 -15.53 -15.68
C ILE A 61 9.43 -16.06 -14.39
N ARG A 62 8.09 -16.02 -14.32
CA ARG A 62 7.36 -16.56 -13.17
C ARG A 62 7.39 -18.07 -13.35
N MET A 63 8.10 -18.77 -12.48
CA MET A 63 8.02 -20.24 -12.41
C MET A 63 6.69 -20.73 -11.81
N ASN A 64 5.72 -19.83 -11.60
CA ASN A 64 4.50 -20.09 -10.87
C ASN A 64 3.31 -20.26 -11.82
N GLU A 65 3.30 -21.39 -12.53
CA GLU A 65 2.32 -21.73 -13.59
C GLU A 65 0.86 -21.81 -13.08
N GLY A 66 0.64 -21.91 -11.77
CA GLY A 66 -0.69 -21.93 -11.14
C GLY A 66 -1.35 -20.56 -10.92
N ASN A 67 -0.61 -19.46 -11.08
CA ASN A 67 -1.13 -18.12 -10.84
C ASN A 67 -1.89 -17.59 -12.08
N ASN A 68 -3.19 -17.27 -11.93
CA ASN A 68 -4.02 -16.67 -12.99
C ASN A 68 -3.60 -15.24 -13.38
N HIS A 69 -2.65 -14.64 -12.68
CA HIS A 69 -2.18 -13.27 -12.89
C HIS A 69 -0.98 -13.15 -13.85
N GLN A 70 -0.75 -14.14 -14.72
CA GLN A 70 0.30 -14.07 -15.73
C GLN A 70 0.03 -12.96 -16.75
N PRO A 71 1.07 -12.45 -17.44
CA PRO A 71 0.87 -11.54 -18.57
C PRO A 71 -0.18 -12.10 -19.55
N PRO A 72 -1.08 -11.25 -20.08
CA PRO A 72 -1.07 -9.79 -20.06
C PRO A 72 -1.91 -9.15 -18.93
N VAL A 73 -2.25 -9.89 -17.86
CA VAL A 73 -3.10 -9.36 -16.78
C VAL A 73 -2.41 -8.22 -16.04
N LEU A 74 -3.08 -7.07 -15.93
CA LEU A 74 -2.58 -5.94 -15.15
C LEU A 74 -2.72 -6.20 -13.65
N LEU A 75 -1.68 -5.82 -12.91
CA LEU A 75 -1.68 -5.76 -11.45
C LEU A 75 -2.86 -4.91 -10.96
N ASP A 76 -3.62 -5.44 -10.01
CA ASP A 76 -4.66 -4.69 -9.29
C ASP A 76 -4.13 -4.26 -7.91
N LEU A 77 -3.99 -2.94 -7.71
CA LEU A 77 -3.46 -2.38 -6.47
C LEU A 77 -4.46 -2.43 -5.30
N ASP A 78 -5.73 -2.73 -5.57
CA ASP A 78 -6.76 -2.97 -4.56
C ASP A 78 -7.21 -4.44 -4.52
N TYR A 79 -6.39 -5.36 -5.04
CA TYR A 79 -6.73 -6.78 -5.11
C TYR A 79 -7.20 -7.36 -3.76
N ALA A 80 -8.31 -8.10 -3.77
CA ALA A 80 -8.73 -8.99 -2.71
C ALA A 80 -8.63 -10.46 -3.15
N ALA A 81 -8.39 -11.37 -2.20
CA ALA A 81 -8.28 -12.80 -2.49
C ALA A 81 -9.55 -13.34 -3.16
N GLY A 82 -9.40 -13.88 -4.38
CA GLY A 82 -10.50 -14.45 -5.16
C GLY A 82 -11.19 -13.46 -6.10
N ASP A 83 -10.75 -12.20 -6.14
CA ASP A 83 -11.23 -11.27 -7.17
C ASP A 83 -10.86 -11.81 -8.56
N PRO A 84 -11.77 -11.74 -9.54
CA PRO A 84 -11.51 -12.22 -10.89
C PRO A 84 -10.49 -11.32 -11.59
N ASN A 85 -9.76 -11.89 -12.55
CA ASN A 85 -8.89 -11.09 -13.40
C ASN A 85 -9.67 -9.94 -14.05
N PRO A 86 -9.10 -8.72 -14.05
CA PRO A 86 -9.77 -7.60 -14.64
C PRO A 86 -9.92 -7.77 -16.15
N THR A 87 -11.13 -7.53 -16.65
CA THR A 87 -11.45 -7.63 -18.08
C THR A 87 -11.17 -6.33 -18.86
N ASN A 88 -10.92 -5.22 -18.16
CA ASN A 88 -10.67 -3.92 -18.77
C ASN A 88 -9.39 -3.28 -18.19
N ALA A 89 -8.30 -3.40 -18.94
CA ALA A 89 -6.99 -2.89 -18.57
C ALA A 89 -6.97 -1.37 -18.30
N ASN A 90 -7.67 -0.57 -19.12
CA ASN A 90 -7.72 0.88 -18.95
C ASN A 90 -8.43 1.30 -17.65
N LYS A 91 -9.47 0.55 -17.26
CA LYS A 91 -10.19 0.80 -16.01
C LYS A 91 -9.30 0.51 -14.80
N VAL A 92 -8.59 -0.62 -14.80
CA VAL A 92 -7.64 -0.97 -13.72
C VAL A 92 -6.51 0.02 -13.65
N TYR A 93 -5.93 0.40 -14.79
CA TYR A 93 -4.87 1.40 -14.85
C TYR A 93 -5.31 2.71 -14.19
N SER A 94 -6.48 3.24 -14.56
CA SER A 94 -7.03 4.45 -13.95
C SER A 94 -7.30 4.30 -12.44
N SER A 95 -7.83 3.15 -12.01
CA SER A 95 -8.08 2.86 -10.60
C SER A 95 -6.77 2.79 -9.80
N ASN A 96 -5.75 2.08 -10.32
CA ASN A 96 -4.42 1.99 -9.72
C ASN A 96 -3.76 3.36 -9.54
N LEU A 97 -3.86 4.25 -10.53
CA LEU A 97 -3.31 5.60 -10.39
C LEU A 97 -3.97 6.37 -9.24
N ARG A 98 -5.27 6.18 -9.03
CA ARG A 98 -6.03 6.82 -7.94
C ARG A 98 -5.74 6.20 -6.58
N VAL A 99 -5.52 4.88 -6.52
CA VAL A 99 -5.00 4.20 -5.33
C VAL A 99 -3.64 4.81 -4.97
N MET A 100 -2.71 4.93 -5.92
CA MET A 100 -1.39 5.51 -5.67
C MET A 100 -1.49 6.97 -5.20
N TYR A 101 -2.33 7.81 -5.83
CA TYR A 101 -2.56 9.18 -5.35
C TYR A 101 -3.03 9.18 -3.89
N LYS A 102 -4.01 8.35 -3.56
CA LYS A 102 -4.56 8.24 -2.21
C LYS A 102 -3.50 7.84 -1.19
N GLN A 103 -2.72 6.81 -1.48
CA GLN A 103 -1.74 6.25 -0.55
C GLN A 103 -0.48 7.12 -0.40
N MET A 104 -0.13 7.93 -1.42
CA MET A 104 1.08 8.77 -1.43
C MET A 104 0.83 10.24 -1.12
N VAL A 105 -0.38 10.75 -1.40
CA VAL A 105 -0.72 12.18 -1.32
C VAL A 105 -1.70 12.42 -0.18
N SER A 106 -2.98 12.08 -0.36
CA SER A 106 -4.05 12.46 0.56
C SER A 106 -4.01 11.70 1.89
N GLY A 107 -3.73 10.40 1.85
CA GLY A 107 -3.61 9.55 3.04
C GLY A 107 -2.27 9.65 3.76
N ALA A 108 -1.26 10.26 3.15
CA ALA A 108 0.13 10.28 3.63
C ALA A 108 0.69 11.70 3.75
N ALA A 109 -0.10 12.65 4.23
CA ALA A 109 0.35 14.03 4.38
C ALA A 109 1.32 14.26 5.56
N LYS A 110 1.51 13.26 6.44
CA LYS A 110 2.32 13.32 7.67
C LYS A 110 3.25 12.09 7.80
N PRO A 111 4.45 12.19 8.42
CA PRO A 111 5.34 11.05 8.62
C PRO A 111 4.69 9.82 9.25
N THR A 112 3.94 9.94 10.35
CA THR A 112 3.34 8.77 11.01
C THR A 112 2.19 8.15 10.21
N LEU A 113 1.63 8.86 9.23
CA LEU A 113 0.70 8.27 8.26
C LEU A 113 1.43 7.47 7.18
N PHE A 114 2.57 7.97 6.70
CA PHE A 114 3.36 7.29 5.67
C PHE A 114 4.15 6.08 6.22
N PHE A 115 4.88 6.27 7.32
CA PHE A 115 5.74 5.24 7.92
C PHE A 115 5.01 4.31 8.88
N GLY A 116 3.87 4.75 9.42
CA GLY A 116 3.14 4.04 10.47
C GLY A 116 3.49 4.54 11.88
N LYS A 117 2.90 3.87 12.87
CA LYS A 117 3.04 4.22 14.29
C LYS A 117 4.37 3.73 14.87
N PRO A 118 4.92 4.41 15.89
CA PRO A 118 6.13 3.98 16.57
C PRO A 118 6.03 2.56 17.13
N TYR A 119 7.11 1.79 16.98
CA TYR A 119 7.29 0.48 17.58
C TYR A 119 8.63 0.47 18.32
N ARG A 120 8.61 0.27 19.64
CA ARG A 120 9.79 0.29 20.52
C ARG A 120 9.98 -1.06 21.21
N ALA A 121 11.18 -1.25 21.76
CA ALA A 121 11.47 -2.45 22.53
C ALA A 121 10.52 -2.55 23.75
N GLY A 122 9.83 -3.69 23.87
CA GLY A 122 8.83 -3.92 24.92
C GLY A 122 7.39 -3.62 24.50
N ASP A 123 7.17 -3.00 23.34
CA ASP A 123 5.82 -2.78 22.82
C ASP A 123 5.21 -4.08 22.29
N ASP A 124 3.87 -4.12 22.27
CA ASP A 124 3.13 -5.12 21.52
C ASP A 124 3.39 -4.97 20.02
N SER A 125 3.46 -6.10 19.32
CA SER A 125 3.67 -6.11 17.87
C SER A 125 2.52 -5.39 17.13
N ARG A 126 2.84 -4.68 16.04
CA ARG A 126 1.89 -4.02 15.11
C ARG A 126 1.13 -2.83 15.71
N PRO A 127 1.83 -1.72 16.01
CA PRO A 127 1.20 -0.50 16.52
C PRO A 127 0.26 0.19 15.53
N GLY A 128 0.40 -0.11 14.23
CA GLY A 128 -0.38 0.44 13.12
C GLY A 128 0.54 0.72 11.93
N ALA A 129 0.27 0.07 10.79
CA ALA A 129 1.07 0.21 9.57
C ALA A 129 0.85 1.58 8.89
N GLY A 130 1.85 2.03 8.14
CA GLY A 130 1.72 3.21 7.28
C GLY A 130 0.90 2.92 6.02
N THR A 131 0.57 3.97 5.27
CA THR A 131 -0.28 3.88 4.06
C THR A 131 0.24 2.82 3.09
N ILE A 132 1.49 2.96 2.64
CA ILE A 132 2.06 2.11 1.58
C ILE A 132 2.22 0.65 2.01
N GLU A 133 2.66 0.40 3.26
CA GLU A 133 2.78 -0.95 3.80
C GLU A 133 1.41 -1.65 3.80
N ASN A 134 0.39 -0.95 4.27
CA ASN A 134 -0.97 -1.47 4.33
C ASN A 134 -1.57 -1.64 2.92
N SER A 135 -1.46 -0.66 2.03
CA SER A 135 -1.88 -0.76 0.63
C SER A 135 -1.09 0.22 -0.24
N PRO A 136 -0.55 -0.17 -1.41
CA PRO A 136 -0.83 -1.43 -2.09
C PRO A 136 0.22 -2.54 -1.86
N HIS A 137 1.21 -2.36 -0.98
CA HIS A 137 2.26 -3.39 -0.74
C HIS A 137 1.65 -4.76 -0.41
N ASN A 138 0.76 -4.82 0.58
CA ASN A 138 0.12 -6.07 0.98
C ASN A 138 -0.79 -6.66 -0.11
N ASN A 139 -1.45 -5.81 -0.92
CA ASN A 139 -2.25 -6.26 -2.07
C ASN A 139 -1.36 -6.94 -3.12
N ILE A 140 -0.20 -6.36 -3.44
CA ILE A 140 0.73 -6.89 -4.44
C ILE A 140 1.30 -8.24 -4.02
N HIS A 141 1.67 -8.40 -2.75
CA HIS A 141 2.07 -9.69 -2.20
C HIS A 141 1.00 -10.76 -2.43
N ARG A 142 -0.25 -10.45 -2.11
CA ARG A 142 -1.36 -11.38 -2.29
C ARG A 142 -1.68 -11.66 -3.77
N TRP A 143 -1.56 -10.68 -4.64
CA TRP A 143 -1.77 -10.83 -6.08
C TRP A 143 -0.68 -11.69 -6.74
N ALA A 144 0.57 -11.52 -6.32
CA ALA A 144 1.69 -12.25 -6.90
C ALA A 144 1.83 -13.71 -6.38
N GLY A 145 1.37 -14.01 -5.17
CA GLY A 145 1.38 -15.37 -4.62
C GLY A 145 0.51 -16.35 -5.41
N ASP A 146 0.88 -17.63 -5.45
CA ASP A 146 0.10 -18.66 -6.14
C ASP A 146 -1.02 -19.17 -5.24
N PRO A 147 -2.30 -18.93 -5.60
CA PRO A 147 -3.43 -19.33 -4.76
C PRO A 147 -3.59 -20.85 -4.64
N THR A 148 -2.91 -21.67 -5.45
CA THR A 148 -2.96 -23.13 -5.39
C THR A 148 -2.04 -23.74 -4.32
N GLN A 149 -1.07 -22.96 -3.82
CA GLN A 149 -0.20 -23.39 -2.71
C GLN A 149 -0.90 -23.26 -1.36
N GLU A 150 -0.51 -24.10 -0.40
CA GLU A 150 -1.12 -24.18 0.94
C GLU A 150 -1.22 -22.81 1.64
N ASN A 151 -0.16 -21.99 1.57
CA ASN A 151 -0.10 -20.68 2.21
C ASN A 151 0.09 -19.56 1.18
N THR A 152 -0.23 -19.82 -0.08
CA THR A 152 -0.06 -18.89 -1.21
C THR A 152 1.35 -18.44 -1.50
N GLU A 153 2.28 -19.37 -1.40
CA GLU A 153 3.68 -19.22 -1.72
C GLU A 153 3.90 -18.79 -3.20
N ASP A 154 4.99 -18.10 -3.53
CA ASP A 154 5.97 -17.56 -2.59
C ASP A 154 5.54 -16.17 -2.07
N MET A 155 5.16 -15.25 -2.96
CA MET A 155 4.87 -13.84 -2.64
C MET A 155 3.70 -13.61 -1.66
N GLY A 156 2.73 -14.52 -1.56
CA GLY A 156 1.51 -14.34 -0.74
C GLY A 156 1.71 -14.57 0.77
N ASN A 157 2.90 -14.95 1.21
CA ASN A 157 3.24 -15.13 2.62
C ASN A 157 4.66 -14.66 2.94
N PHE A 158 4.83 -13.93 4.05
CA PHE A 158 6.11 -13.33 4.38
C PHE A 158 7.26 -14.34 4.62
N TYR A 159 6.96 -15.58 5.04
CA TYR A 159 8.00 -16.59 5.26
C TYR A 159 8.64 -17.10 3.95
N SER A 160 7.93 -16.95 2.83
CA SER A 160 8.31 -17.47 1.51
C SER A 160 8.55 -16.36 0.49
N ALA A 161 8.05 -15.14 0.70
CA ALA A 161 8.01 -14.10 -0.32
C ALA A 161 9.36 -13.84 -1.00
N ALA A 162 10.45 -13.77 -0.24
CA ALA A 162 11.78 -13.50 -0.77
C ALA A 162 12.41 -14.68 -1.57
N ARG A 163 11.74 -15.84 -1.66
CA ARG A 163 12.15 -16.95 -2.53
C ARG A 163 11.83 -16.66 -3.99
N ASP A 164 10.82 -15.83 -4.25
CA ASP A 164 10.54 -15.30 -5.58
C ASP A 164 11.40 -14.05 -5.82
N PRO A 165 12.27 -14.04 -6.86
CA PRO A 165 13.11 -12.88 -7.18
C PRO A 165 12.32 -11.58 -7.37
N ILE A 166 11.03 -11.66 -7.76
CA ILE A 166 10.17 -10.49 -7.93
C ILE A 166 10.00 -9.68 -6.64
N PHE A 167 10.18 -10.32 -5.48
CA PHE A 167 10.13 -9.69 -4.17
C PHE A 167 11.06 -8.48 -4.09
N PHE A 168 12.30 -8.64 -4.52
CA PHE A 168 13.31 -7.57 -4.46
C PHE A 168 12.97 -6.43 -5.44
N CYS A 169 12.43 -6.75 -6.62
CA CYS A 169 11.96 -5.73 -7.56
C CYS A 169 10.74 -4.96 -7.01
N HIS A 170 9.79 -5.67 -6.39
CA HIS A 170 8.65 -5.05 -5.72
C HIS A 170 9.12 -4.08 -4.62
N HIS A 171 9.94 -4.57 -3.69
CA HIS A 171 10.45 -3.79 -2.57
C HIS A 171 11.36 -2.63 -3.03
N SER A 172 12.08 -2.76 -4.15
CA SER A 172 12.79 -1.64 -4.79
C SER A 172 11.85 -0.49 -5.17
N ASN A 173 10.66 -0.78 -5.70
CA ASN A 173 9.69 0.27 -6.00
C ASN A 173 9.02 0.84 -4.74
N VAL A 174 8.79 0.03 -3.69
CA VAL A 174 8.30 0.55 -2.39
C VAL A 174 9.35 1.48 -1.78
N ASP A 175 10.63 1.18 -1.92
CA ASP A 175 11.73 2.02 -1.47
C ASP A 175 11.83 3.33 -2.24
N ARG A 176 11.64 3.25 -3.56
CA ARG A 176 11.46 4.41 -4.43
C ARG A 176 10.29 5.30 -3.98
N MET A 177 9.20 4.73 -3.47
CA MET A 177 8.07 5.52 -2.98
C MET A 177 8.50 6.43 -1.82
N TRP A 178 9.34 5.96 -0.90
CA TRP A 178 9.86 6.84 0.16
C TRP A 178 10.66 8.02 -0.43
N THR A 179 11.53 7.78 -1.42
CA THR A 179 12.26 8.87 -2.09
C THR A 179 11.29 9.87 -2.75
N ILE A 180 10.25 9.38 -3.44
CA ILE A 180 9.26 10.25 -4.10
C ILE A 180 8.42 11.03 -3.09
N TRP A 181 7.94 10.39 -2.03
CA TRP A 181 7.05 10.98 -1.03
C TRP A 181 7.61 12.28 -0.47
N LYS A 182 8.92 12.31 -0.18
CA LYS A 182 9.64 13.51 0.29
C LYS A 182 9.67 14.68 -0.69
N THR A 183 9.38 14.43 -1.97
CA THR A 183 9.38 15.45 -3.04
C THR A 183 7.98 15.97 -3.37
N ILE A 184 6.92 15.33 -2.84
CA ILE A 184 5.53 15.71 -3.14
C ILE A 184 5.19 17.02 -2.42
N PRO A 185 4.70 18.05 -3.12
CA PRO A 185 4.35 19.32 -2.50
C PRO A 185 3.16 19.21 -1.55
N GLY A 186 3.12 20.09 -0.55
CA GLY A 186 2.11 20.09 0.52
C GLY A 186 2.42 19.12 1.65
N GLY A 187 1.57 19.11 2.68
CA GLY A 187 1.76 18.29 3.87
C GLY A 187 3.08 18.53 4.61
N ILE A 188 3.36 17.69 5.60
CA ILE A 188 4.66 17.60 6.28
C ILE A 188 5.25 16.27 5.82
N ARG A 189 6.08 16.25 4.76
CA ARG A 189 6.64 15.03 4.17
C ARG A 189 8.14 14.93 4.38
N ARG A 190 8.53 14.64 5.62
CA ARG A 190 9.93 14.53 6.08
C ARG A 190 10.15 13.24 6.85
N ASP A 191 11.40 12.82 6.93
CA ASP A 191 11.80 11.66 7.73
C ASP A 191 11.48 11.88 9.22
N ILE A 192 11.23 10.79 9.95
CA ILE A 192 10.97 10.82 11.39
C ILE A 192 12.23 11.28 12.12
N SER A 193 12.09 12.26 13.01
CA SER A 193 13.19 12.81 13.81
C SER A 193 13.30 12.21 15.21
N ASP A 194 12.42 11.27 15.57
CA ASP A 194 12.44 10.59 16.87
C ASP A 194 13.77 9.82 17.06
N PRO A 195 14.54 10.10 18.13
CA PRO A 195 15.76 9.38 18.43
C PRO A 195 15.58 7.86 18.54
N ASP A 196 14.44 7.36 19.02
CA ASP A 196 14.19 5.91 19.15
C ASP A 196 14.11 5.26 17.76
N TRP A 197 13.47 5.95 16.81
CA TRP A 197 13.42 5.50 15.42
C TRP A 197 14.80 5.58 14.76
N LEU A 198 15.49 6.71 14.90
CA LEU A 198 16.80 6.94 14.28
C LEU A 198 17.90 6.00 14.79
N ASN A 199 17.83 5.64 16.08
CA ASN A 199 18.81 4.76 16.73
C ASN A 199 18.41 3.28 16.70
N SER A 200 17.26 2.93 16.14
CA SER A 200 16.88 1.53 15.91
C SER A 200 17.93 0.82 15.05
N GLU A 201 18.27 -0.40 15.44
CA GLU A 201 19.38 -1.17 14.89
C GLU A 201 18.92 -2.49 14.29
N PHE A 202 19.54 -2.85 13.19
CA PHE A 202 19.33 -4.11 12.48
C PHE A 202 20.67 -4.76 12.17
N LEU A 203 20.69 -6.09 12.13
CA LEU A 203 21.88 -6.88 11.79
C LEU A 203 21.69 -7.51 10.42
N PHE A 204 22.70 -7.38 9.56
CA PHE A 204 22.73 -8.00 8.23
C PHE A 204 24.07 -8.68 8.02
N TYR A 205 24.10 -9.71 7.17
CA TYR A 205 25.35 -10.17 6.58
C TYR A 205 25.64 -9.30 5.36
N ASN A 206 26.89 -8.83 5.22
CA ASN A 206 27.36 -8.10 4.05
C ASN A 206 27.91 -9.06 2.97
N GLU A 207 28.45 -8.48 1.89
CA GLU A 207 29.02 -9.22 0.76
C GLU A 207 30.21 -10.14 1.12
N ASN A 208 30.86 -9.91 2.27
CA ASN A 208 31.98 -10.70 2.78
C ASN A 208 31.53 -11.75 3.81
N ALA A 209 30.21 -11.97 3.95
CA ALA A 209 29.60 -12.79 4.99
C ALA A 209 29.94 -12.32 6.43
N GLU A 210 30.19 -11.02 6.61
CA GLU A 210 30.44 -10.42 7.92
C GLU A 210 29.13 -9.87 8.49
N LEU A 211 28.91 -10.09 9.79
CA LEU A 211 27.74 -9.54 10.48
C LEU A 211 27.94 -8.04 10.76
N VAL A 212 27.16 -7.20 10.09
CA VAL A 212 27.20 -5.74 10.22
C VAL A 212 25.96 -5.22 10.93
N ARG A 213 26.16 -4.20 11.76
CA ARG A 213 25.08 -3.47 12.45
C ARG A 213 24.78 -2.18 11.71
N CYS A 214 23.53 -2.00 11.32
CA CYS A 214 23.04 -0.84 10.60
C CYS A 214 21.99 -0.09 11.43
N LYS A 215 22.00 1.24 11.37
CA LYS A 215 21.00 2.10 12.01
C LYS A 215 20.11 2.75 10.96
N VAL A 216 18.87 3.05 11.35
CA VAL A 216 17.90 3.76 10.49
C VAL A 216 18.44 5.12 10.01
N ARG A 217 19.06 5.89 10.92
CA ARG A 217 19.61 7.22 10.57
C ARG A 217 20.65 7.21 9.44
N ASP A 218 21.28 6.07 9.18
CA ASP A 218 22.32 5.93 8.16
C ASP A 218 21.74 5.60 6.78
N CYS A 219 20.44 5.34 6.67
CA CYS A 219 19.76 5.00 5.42
C CYS A 219 18.72 6.03 4.95
N LEU A 220 18.63 7.21 5.56
CA LEU A 220 17.64 8.25 5.21
C LEU A 220 17.88 8.88 3.82
N ASP A 221 19.14 8.86 3.37
CA ASP A 221 19.56 9.35 2.05
C ASP A 221 20.20 8.20 1.26
N ASN A 222 19.47 7.68 0.27
CA ASN A 222 19.94 6.63 -0.63
C ASN A 222 21.24 7.00 -1.37
N ARG A 223 21.52 8.27 -1.60
CA ARG A 223 22.77 8.71 -2.25
C ARG A 223 23.99 8.45 -1.38
N ARG A 224 23.86 8.52 -0.05
CA ARG A 224 24.93 8.11 0.90
C ARG A 224 25.18 6.59 0.84
N LEU A 225 24.17 5.83 0.44
CA LEU A 225 24.25 4.40 0.14
C LEU A 225 24.71 4.11 -1.29
N ARG A 226 25.02 5.16 -2.08
CA ARG A 226 25.58 5.12 -3.44
C ARG A 226 24.63 4.58 -4.50
N TYR A 227 23.32 4.77 -4.32
CA TYR A 227 22.33 4.50 -5.36
C TYR A 227 21.30 5.61 -5.48
N THR A 228 20.62 5.65 -6.63
CA THR A 228 19.43 6.47 -6.87
C THR A 228 18.52 5.74 -7.85
N TYR A 229 17.28 6.21 -7.96
CA TYR A 229 16.33 5.72 -8.95
C TYR A 229 16.42 6.53 -10.24
N GLN A 230 16.21 5.87 -11.38
CA GLN A 230 16.02 6.56 -12.65
C GLN A 230 14.79 7.49 -12.55
N ASN A 231 14.93 8.70 -13.08
CA ASN A 231 13.82 9.64 -13.19
C ASN A 231 12.86 9.17 -14.30
N VAL A 232 11.62 8.88 -13.92
CA VAL A 232 10.54 8.47 -14.81
C VAL A 232 9.28 9.27 -14.45
N GLU A 233 8.35 9.39 -15.39
CA GLU A 233 7.08 10.07 -15.14
C GLU A 233 6.31 9.43 -13.98
N ILE A 234 5.61 10.27 -13.21
CA ILE A 234 4.81 9.86 -12.06
C ILE A 234 3.34 10.27 -12.34
N PRO A 235 2.61 9.49 -13.18
CA PRO A 235 1.28 9.88 -13.67
C PRO A 235 0.21 9.96 -12.57
N TRP A 236 0.39 9.21 -11.48
CA TRP A 236 -0.56 9.19 -10.37
C TRP A 236 -0.59 10.50 -9.58
N LEU A 237 0.41 11.39 -9.67
CA LEU A 237 0.39 12.70 -8.97
C LEU A 237 -0.77 13.60 -9.40
N LYS A 238 -1.36 13.36 -10.58
CA LYS A 238 -2.51 14.11 -11.13
C LYS A 238 -3.80 13.31 -11.10
N SER A 239 -3.80 12.15 -10.45
CA SER A 239 -4.90 11.18 -10.51
C SER A 239 -5.69 11.17 -9.20
N LYS A 240 -6.18 12.34 -8.79
CA LYS A 240 -7.01 12.48 -7.59
C LYS A 240 -8.33 11.69 -7.74
N PRO A 241 -8.79 10.96 -6.70
CA PRO A 241 -10.12 10.34 -6.69
C PRO A 241 -11.24 11.36 -6.96
N ILE A 242 -12.36 10.90 -7.51
CA ILE A 242 -13.50 11.78 -7.85
C ILE A 242 -14.72 11.34 -7.03
N PRO A 243 -15.42 12.27 -6.36
CA PRO A 243 -16.63 11.93 -5.62
C PRO A 243 -17.69 11.41 -6.59
N ARG A 244 -18.31 10.29 -6.24
CA ARG A 244 -19.39 9.72 -7.05
C ARG A 244 -20.67 10.50 -6.86
N ARG A 245 -20.91 11.03 -5.66
CA ARG A 245 -22.01 11.94 -5.34
C ARG A 245 -21.52 13.05 -4.41
N LEU A 246 -21.79 14.30 -4.79
CA LEU A 246 -21.50 15.47 -3.96
C LEU A 246 -22.57 15.64 -2.87
N GLY A 247 -22.16 16.05 -1.67
CA GLY A 247 -23.05 16.55 -0.62
C GLY A 247 -24.01 15.55 0.03
N LYS A 248 -23.78 14.24 -0.12
CA LYS A 248 -24.62 13.23 0.55
C LYS A 248 -24.38 13.27 2.06
N LYS A 249 -25.39 13.69 2.81
CA LYS A 249 -25.31 13.79 4.28
C LYS A 249 -25.35 12.42 4.93
N ALA A 250 -24.72 12.32 6.11
CA ALA A 250 -24.78 11.15 6.98
C ALA A 250 -26.23 10.63 7.21
N ALA A 251 -27.20 11.53 7.28
CA ALA A 251 -28.62 11.22 7.51
C ALA A 251 -29.35 10.57 6.32
N GLU A 252 -28.75 10.53 5.12
CA GLU A 252 -29.39 10.04 3.89
C GLU A 252 -29.05 8.58 3.56
N THR A 253 -28.42 7.87 4.49
CA THR A 253 -28.10 6.44 4.32
C THR A 253 -29.38 5.59 4.51
N LYS A 254 -29.77 4.85 3.47
CA LYS A 254 -30.88 3.87 3.52
C LYS A 254 -30.54 2.60 4.28
N THR A 255 -29.25 2.33 4.48
CA THR A 255 -28.76 1.13 5.18
C THR A 255 -28.96 1.25 6.69
N ALA A 256 -29.34 0.16 7.34
CA ALA A 256 -29.50 0.10 8.79
C ALA A 256 -28.19 0.47 9.51
N LEU A 257 -28.27 1.43 10.42
CA LEU A 257 -27.14 1.90 11.21
C LEU A 257 -26.94 1.01 12.44
N THR A 258 -25.69 0.66 12.68
CA THR A 258 -25.22 0.01 13.90
C THR A 258 -24.79 1.11 14.88
N PRO A 259 -25.32 1.15 16.12
CA PRO A 259 -24.89 2.12 17.12
C PRO A 259 -23.41 1.99 17.42
N ILE A 260 -22.69 3.11 17.56
CA ILE A 260 -21.26 3.11 17.90
C ILE A 260 -20.99 2.44 19.27
N THR A 261 -21.98 2.40 20.16
CA THR A 261 -21.91 1.73 21.46
C THR A 261 -21.99 0.19 21.37
N ALA A 262 -22.28 -0.37 20.19
CA ALA A 262 -22.36 -1.81 20.00
C ALA A 262 -20.98 -2.47 19.79
N PHE A 263 -19.92 -1.68 19.59
CA PHE A 263 -18.56 -2.21 19.51
C PHE A 263 -18.09 -2.75 20.89
N PRO A 264 -17.33 -3.85 20.96
CA PRO A 264 -16.67 -4.55 19.85
C PRO A 264 -17.62 -5.41 18.99
N LEU A 265 -17.37 -5.45 17.68
CA LEU A 265 -18.19 -6.20 16.72
C LEU A 265 -17.34 -7.13 15.87
N VAL A 266 -17.89 -8.32 15.59
CA VAL A 266 -17.38 -9.20 14.54
C VAL A 266 -17.74 -8.59 13.18
N LEU A 267 -16.75 -8.41 12.31
CA LEU A 267 -16.94 -7.94 10.95
C LEU A 267 -17.23 -9.13 10.03
N ASP A 268 -18.33 -9.85 10.24
CA ASP A 268 -18.80 -10.95 9.37
C ASP A 268 -19.63 -10.44 8.19
N LYS A 269 -20.28 -9.29 8.36
CA LYS A 269 -21.07 -8.55 7.38
C LYS A 269 -20.68 -7.07 7.39
N THR A 270 -21.23 -6.33 6.44
CA THR A 270 -21.04 -4.88 6.38
C THR A 270 -21.58 -4.22 7.66
N ILE A 271 -20.70 -3.48 8.35
CA ILE A 271 -21.06 -2.64 9.49
C ILE A 271 -21.16 -1.20 8.99
N VAL A 272 -22.25 -0.51 9.34
CA VAL A 272 -22.44 0.91 9.01
C VAL A 272 -22.69 1.65 10.31
N THR A 273 -21.87 2.65 10.64
CA THR A 273 -21.98 3.41 11.89
C THR A 273 -21.81 4.89 11.63
N VAL A 274 -22.48 5.72 12.43
CA VAL A 274 -22.23 7.16 12.48
C VAL A 274 -21.04 7.42 13.40
N VAL A 275 -20.12 8.27 12.98
CA VAL A 275 -18.92 8.65 13.74
C VAL A 275 -18.89 10.17 13.88
N SER A 276 -18.92 10.65 15.12
CA SER A 276 -18.83 12.08 15.42
C SER A 276 -17.45 12.62 15.08
N ARG A 277 -17.41 13.82 14.51
CA ARG A 277 -16.19 14.54 14.22
C ARG A 277 -15.80 15.41 15.41
N PRO A 278 -14.52 15.46 15.81
CA PRO A 278 -14.08 16.31 16.92
C PRO A 278 -14.23 17.81 16.62
N LYS A 279 -14.13 18.19 15.35
CA LYS A 279 -14.25 19.58 14.89
C LYS A 279 -14.70 19.63 13.42
N LYS A 280 -15.60 20.56 13.11
CA LYS A 280 -16.06 20.89 11.75
C LYS A 280 -15.54 22.26 11.29
N SER A 281 -15.69 22.54 10.00
CA SER A 281 -15.41 23.84 9.38
C SER A 281 -13.99 24.34 9.68
N ARG A 282 -13.00 23.45 9.59
CA ARG A 282 -11.61 23.77 9.92
C ARG A 282 -11.03 24.72 8.88
N SER A 283 -10.29 25.73 9.34
CA SER A 283 -9.56 26.61 8.43
C SER A 283 -8.46 25.85 7.69
N ARG A 284 -8.04 26.38 6.54
CA ARG A 284 -6.91 25.81 5.77
C ARG A 284 -5.65 25.62 6.61
N LYS A 285 -5.34 26.59 7.49
CA LYS A 285 -4.17 26.53 8.38
C LYS A 285 -4.26 25.34 9.35
N GLU A 286 -5.43 25.13 9.96
CA GLU A 286 -5.63 24.01 10.88
C GLU A 286 -5.51 22.66 10.18
N LYS A 287 -5.99 22.54 8.94
CA LYS A 287 -5.85 21.32 8.12
C LYS A 287 -4.40 21.07 7.70
N GLU A 288 -3.63 22.12 7.46
CA GLU A 288 -2.19 22.01 7.14
C GLU A 288 -1.37 21.60 8.39
N GLU A 289 -1.74 22.05 9.59
CA GLU A 289 -1.08 21.70 10.85
C GLU A 289 -1.47 20.29 11.32
N GLU A 290 -2.75 19.97 11.35
CA GLU A 290 -3.30 18.72 11.88
C GLU A 290 -4.15 17.97 10.84
N ASP A 291 -3.77 16.73 10.54
CA ASP A 291 -4.57 15.87 9.67
C ASP A 291 -5.71 15.23 10.47
N GLU A 292 -6.95 15.31 9.97
CA GLU A 292 -8.08 14.56 10.49
C GLU A 292 -8.04 13.16 9.94
N VAL A 293 -8.04 12.18 10.85
CA VAL A 293 -7.86 10.78 10.52
C VAL A 293 -9.02 9.94 11.05
N LEU A 294 -9.46 8.97 10.24
CA LEU A 294 -10.34 7.90 10.68
C LEU A 294 -9.49 6.77 11.28
N VAL A 295 -9.79 6.38 12.50
CA VAL A 295 -9.11 5.31 13.21
C VAL A 295 -10.07 4.16 13.45
N ILE A 296 -9.70 2.98 12.95
CA ILE A 296 -10.37 1.71 13.26
C ILE A 296 -9.51 1.02 14.31
N GLU A 297 -10.04 0.94 15.52
CA GLU A 297 -9.30 0.52 16.71
C GLU A 297 -9.47 -0.97 16.98
N GLY A 298 -8.37 -1.56 17.48
CA GLY A 298 -8.38 -2.91 18.02
C GLY A 298 -8.92 -3.94 17.04
N ILE A 299 -8.41 -3.90 15.81
CA ILE A 299 -8.65 -4.90 14.77
C ILE A 299 -7.95 -6.17 15.21
N GLU A 300 -8.73 -7.13 15.71
CA GLU A 300 -8.29 -8.46 16.12
C GLU A 300 -8.56 -9.47 15.02
N TYR A 301 -7.53 -10.21 14.61
CA TYR A 301 -7.62 -11.14 13.48
C TYR A 301 -6.54 -12.23 13.56
N ASP A 302 -6.70 -13.30 12.79
CA ASP A 302 -5.68 -14.33 12.62
C ASP A 302 -4.61 -13.88 11.60
N LYS A 303 -3.37 -13.68 12.07
CA LYS A 303 -2.22 -13.32 11.23
C LYS A 303 -1.84 -14.43 10.24
N GLY A 304 -2.21 -15.67 10.50
CA GLY A 304 -2.03 -16.79 9.58
C GLY A 304 -2.89 -16.68 8.31
N LYS A 305 -3.85 -15.74 8.28
CA LYS A 305 -4.78 -15.56 7.16
C LYS A 305 -4.56 -14.23 6.45
N PHE A 306 -4.86 -14.23 5.16
CA PHE A 306 -5.06 -12.97 4.44
C PHE A 306 -6.35 -12.33 4.93
N VAL A 307 -6.28 -11.05 5.30
CA VAL A 307 -7.42 -10.28 5.78
C VAL A 307 -7.50 -8.97 5.01
N LYS A 308 -8.65 -8.68 4.42
CA LYS A 308 -8.99 -7.43 3.77
C LYS A 308 -10.41 -7.02 4.16
N PHE A 309 -10.57 -5.74 4.48
CA PHE A 309 -11.87 -5.08 4.45
C PHE A 309 -11.70 -3.65 3.95
N ASP A 310 -12.71 -3.15 3.26
CA ASP A 310 -12.73 -1.82 2.68
C ASP A 310 -13.49 -0.87 3.61
N VAL A 311 -13.12 0.40 3.57
CA VAL A 311 -13.66 1.46 4.41
C VAL A 311 -14.23 2.54 3.51
N PHE A 312 -15.50 2.85 3.71
CA PHE A 312 -16.20 3.89 2.96
C PHE A 312 -16.71 4.99 3.88
N ILE A 313 -16.73 6.21 3.37
CA ILE A 313 -17.26 7.39 4.05
C ILE A 313 -18.37 7.98 3.20
N ASN A 314 -19.54 8.16 3.81
CA ASN A 314 -20.75 8.75 3.21
C ASN A 314 -21.18 8.10 1.87
N ASP A 315 -20.89 6.81 1.70
CA ASP A 315 -21.16 6.11 0.45
C ASP A 315 -22.62 5.62 0.32
N ASP A 316 -23.01 5.23 -0.89
CA ASP A 316 -24.23 4.46 -1.17
C ASP A 316 -23.87 2.98 -1.35
N LEU A 317 -24.13 2.18 -0.30
CA LEU A 317 -23.75 0.77 -0.24
C LEU A 317 -24.65 -0.16 -1.07
N GLU A 318 -25.79 0.33 -1.60
CA GLU A 318 -26.56 -0.42 -2.61
C GLU A 318 -25.76 -0.56 -3.92
N MET A 319 -24.90 0.43 -4.20
CA MET A 319 -23.96 0.40 -5.31
C MET A 319 -22.61 0.87 -4.78
N PRO A 320 -21.79 0.05 -4.10
CA PRO A 320 -20.58 0.52 -3.46
C PRO A 320 -19.65 1.24 -4.43
N SER A 321 -19.08 2.34 -3.97
CA SER A 321 -18.03 3.05 -4.67
C SER A 321 -16.81 2.15 -4.88
N LYS A 322 -15.96 2.53 -5.83
CA LYS A 322 -14.73 1.80 -6.15
C LYS A 322 -13.50 2.60 -5.70
N PRO A 323 -12.29 2.02 -5.74
CA PRO A 323 -11.07 2.73 -5.31
C PRO A 323 -10.83 4.04 -6.05
N GLU A 324 -11.36 4.18 -7.27
CA GLU A 324 -11.34 5.43 -8.04
C GLU A 324 -12.18 6.58 -7.45
N ASN A 325 -13.09 6.28 -6.53
CA ASN A 325 -14.00 7.25 -5.94
C ASN A 325 -13.47 7.81 -4.61
N THR A 326 -13.93 9.01 -4.28
CA THR A 326 -13.55 9.71 -3.03
C THR A 326 -14.13 9.02 -1.80
N GLU A 327 -15.36 8.50 -1.90
CA GLU A 327 -16.07 7.81 -0.82
C GLU A 327 -15.33 6.56 -0.33
N PHE A 328 -14.49 5.94 -1.16
CA PHE A 328 -13.59 4.87 -0.75
C PHE A 328 -12.43 5.47 0.06
N ALA A 329 -12.46 5.37 1.38
CA ALA A 329 -11.42 5.94 2.25
C ALA A 329 -10.12 5.13 2.22
N GLY A 330 -10.22 3.82 1.99
CA GLY A 330 -9.09 2.90 1.95
C GLY A 330 -9.49 1.50 2.38
N SER A 331 -8.50 0.65 2.63
CA SER A 331 -8.72 -0.72 3.10
C SER A 331 -7.77 -1.04 4.23
N PHE A 332 -8.14 -1.96 5.11
CA PHE A 332 -7.16 -2.71 5.89
C PHE A 332 -6.72 -3.93 5.08
N VAL A 333 -5.42 -4.20 4.98
CA VAL A 333 -4.90 -5.40 4.30
C VAL A 333 -3.81 -6.04 5.13
N ASN A 334 -3.90 -7.36 5.35
CA ASN A 334 -2.89 -8.16 5.99
C ASN A 334 -2.43 -9.30 5.07
N VAL A 335 -1.12 -9.39 4.85
CA VAL A 335 -0.48 -10.58 4.25
C VAL A 335 -0.34 -11.66 5.32
N SER A 336 -0.59 -12.90 4.93
CA SER A 336 -0.43 -14.04 5.82
C SER A 336 1.01 -14.20 6.31
N HIS A 337 1.18 -14.62 7.56
CA HIS A 337 2.48 -14.98 8.12
C HIS A 337 2.37 -16.35 8.78
N LYS A 338 2.99 -17.37 8.17
CA LYS A 338 3.02 -18.73 8.72
C LYS A 338 3.57 -18.70 10.16
N HIS A 339 2.95 -19.44 11.09
CA HIS A 339 3.26 -19.50 12.54
C HIS A 339 2.82 -18.33 13.43
N ALA A 340 2.10 -17.34 12.90
CA ALA A 340 1.63 -16.24 13.72
C ALA A 340 0.32 -16.56 14.46
N LYS A 341 0.18 -16.05 15.69
CA LYS A 341 -1.06 -16.11 16.50
C LYS A 341 -1.99 -14.94 16.16
N LYS A 342 -3.16 -14.91 16.80
CA LYS A 342 -4.05 -13.73 16.82
C LYS A 342 -3.26 -12.45 17.09
N SER A 343 -3.60 -11.39 16.38
CA SER A 343 -3.01 -10.07 16.56
C SER A 343 -4.07 -9.04 16.73
N LYS A 344 -3.72 -7.99 17.46
CA LYS A 344 -4.45 -6.74 17.52
C LYS A 344 -3.66 -5.66 16.82
N THR A 345 -4.33 -4.80 16.04
CA THR A 345 -3.72 -3.64 15.39
C THR A 345 -4.76 -2.53 15.26
N ARG A 346 -4.41 -1.44 14.57
CA ARG A 346 -5.31 -0.38 14.15
C ARG A 346 -5.08 -0.02 12.68
N LEU A 347 -6.10 0.49 12.03
CA LEU A 347 -6.00 1.16 10.73
C LEU A 347 -6.16 2.67 10.94
N ILE A 348 -5.36 3.46 10.25
CA ILE A 348 -5.43 4.92 10.29
C ILE A 348 -5.50 5.41 8.84
N LEU A 349 -6.55 6.16 8.51
CA LEU A 349 -6.76 6.71 7.18
C LEU A 349 -6.82 8.24 7.31
N GLY A 350 -5.96 8.95 6.56
CA GLY A 350 -6.09 10.40 6.40
C GLY A 350 -7.35 10.74 5.62
N ILE A 351 -8.24 11.55 6.20
CA ILE A 351 -9.55 11.87 5.61
C ILE A 351 -9.74 13.36 5.37
N THR A 352 -8.77 14.22 5.72
CA THR A 352 -8.89 15.68 5.54
C THR A 352 -9.30 16.08 4.12
N GLU A 353 -8.56 15.62 3.10
CA GLU A 353 -8.85 15.93 1.70
C GLU A 353 -10.14 15.23 1.22
N LEU A 354 -10.42 14.04 1.73
CA LEU A 354 -11.63 13.28 1.42
C LEU A 354 -12.88 14.05 1.86
N LEU A 355 -12.88 14.61 3.07
CA LEU A 355 -14.02 15.37 3.61
C LEU A 355 -14.26 16.67 2.83
N GLU A 356 -13.20 17.31 2.35
CA GLU A 356 -13.29 18.47 1.47
C GLU A 356 -13.93 18.11 0.13
N ASP A 357 -13.47 17.03 -0.51
CA ASP A 357 -13.98 16.58 -1.80
C ASP A 357 -15.43 16.09 -1.75
N LEU A 358 -15.88 15.58 -0.61
CA LEU A 358 -17.28 15.20 -0.40
C LEU A 358 -18.17 16.38 0.00
N GLU A 359 -17.60 17.58 0.21
CA GLU A 359 -18.30 18.77 0.70
C GLU A 359 -18.97 18.54 2.07
N THR A 360 -18.28 17.82 2.97
CA THR A 360 -18.80 17.38 4.28
C THR A 360 -18.06 18.00 5.46
N ASP A 361 -17.23 19.02 5.21
CA ASP A 361 -16.42 19.64 6.26
C ASP A 361 -17.26 20.37 7.33
N ASP A 362 -18.50 20.75 7.02
CA ASP A 362 -19.43 21.40 7.95
C ASP A 362 -20.32 20.40 8.73
N ASP A 363 -20.22 19.10 8.44
CA ASP A 363 -21.02 18.08 9.11
C ASP A 363 -20.42 17.73 10.49
N ASP A 364 -21.29 17.56 11.50
CA ASP A 364 -20.89 17.15 12.86
C ASP A 364 -20.49 15.67 12.96
N SER A 365 -20.86 14.87 11.96
CA SER A 365 -20.60 13.44 11.92
C SER A 365 -20.60 12.92 10.50
N ILE A 366 -19.92 11.79 10.27
CA ILE A 366 -19.93 11.07 9.00
C ILE A 366 -20.49 9.66 9.19
N VAL A 367 -20.95 9.04 8.10
CA VAL A 367 -21.27 7.61 8.08
C VAL A 367 -20.05 6.85 7.58
N VAL A 368 -19.59 5.90 8.38
CA VAL A 368 -18.51 4.98 8.05
C VAL A 368 -19.09 3.60 7.80
N ALA A 369 -18.72 3.00 6.67
CA ALA A 369 -19.05 1.62 6.36
C ALA A 369 -17.80 0.77 6.27
N LEU A 370 -17.81 -0.37 6.96
CA LEU A 370 -16.75 -1.37 6.97
C LEU A 370 -17.25 -2.58 6.19
N VAL A 371 -16.64 -2.88 5.06
CA VAL A 371 -17.10 -3.92 4.13
C VAL A 371 -16.05 -5.04 4.09
N PRO A 372 -16.33 -6.22 4.68
CA PRO A 372 -15.39 -7.32 4.62
C PRO A 372 -15.16 -7.82 3.19
N ARG A 373 -13.90 -8.09 2.82
CA ARG A 373 -13.49 -8.59 1.51
C ARG A 373 -12.86 -9.98 1.55
N SER A 374 -12.35 -10.41 2.69
CA SER A 374 -11.83 -11.77 2.87
C SER A 374 -12.18 -12.26 4.28
N ASN A 375 -13.37 -12.84 4.43
CA ASN A 375 -13.80 -13.40 5.70
C ASN A 375 -13.79 -14.92 5.66
N SER A 376 -13.02 -15.52 6.56
CA SER A 376 -13.23 -16.91 6.95
C SER A 376 -14.25 -16.94 8.09
N VAL A 377 -15.31 -17.76 7.94
CA VAL A 377 -16.31 -17.98 9.01
C VAL A 377 -15.66 -18.57 10.27
N SER A 378 -14.54 -19.30 10.11
CA SER A 378 -13.80 -19.90 11.23
C SER A 378 -12.97 -18.91 12.05
N ASP A 379 -12.53 -17.80 11.45
CA ASP A 379 -11.55 -16.88 12.02
C ASP A 379 -11.98 -15.42 11.78
N PRO A 380 -13.02 -14.96 12.49
CA PRO A 380 -13.60 -13.64 12.26
C PRO A 380 -12.65 -12.51 12.66
N VAL A 381 -12.69 -11.43 11.89
CA VAL A 381 -12.11 -10.15 12.28
C VAL A 381 -13.03 -9.51 13.31
N VAL A 382 -12.48 -9.05 14.44
CA VAL A 382 -13.21 -8.29 15.46
C VAL A 382 -12.67 -6.87 15.49
N ILE A 383 -13.56 -5.89 15.51
CA ILE A 383 -13.21 -4.47 15.57
C ILE A 383 -13.64 -3.94 16.93
N SER A 384 -12.73 -3.28 17.64
CA SER A 384 -13.00 -2.76 18.99
C SER A 384 -13.71 -1.40 18.98
N GLY A 385 -13.55 -0.61 17.91
CA GLY A 385 -14.21 0.69 17.79
C GLY A 385 -13.79 1.45 16.54
N VAL A 386 -14.50 2.55 16.28
CA VAL A 386 -14.21 3.49 15.18
C VAL A 386 -14.30 4.90 15.74
N LYS A 387 -13.32 5.75 15.44
CA LYS A 387 -13.31 7.16 15.88
C LYS A 387 -12.58 8.04 14.89
N ILE A 388 -12.73 9.35 15.06
CA ILE A 388 -11.95 10.35 14.34
C ILE A 388 -11.06 11.08 15.34
N GLU A 389 -9.80 11.27 14.98
CA GLU A 389 -8.83 12.03 15.78
C GLU A 389 -7.97 12.92 14.88
N PHE A 390 -7.09 13.72 15.47
CA PHE A 390 -6.15 14.57 14.75
C PHE A 390 -4.72 14.04 14.91
N VAL A 391 -3.97 14.01 13.81
CA VAL A 391 -2.54 13.67 13.77
C VAL A 391 -1.72 14.93 13.50
N LYS A 392 -0.72 15.15 14.35
CA LYS A 392 0.22 16.27 14.34
C LYS A 392 1.66 15.77 14.37
N GLU A 393 2.60 16.56 13.85
CA GLU A 393 4.02 16.18 13.63
C GLU A 393 5.03 17.30 13.89
#